data_AF-A0A8T3S6G1-F1
#
_entry.id   AF-A0A8T3S6G1-F1
#
_cell.length_a   1.000
_cell.length_b   1.000
_cell.length_c   1.000
_cell.angle_alpha   90.00
_cell.angle_beta   90.00
_cell.angle_gamma   90.00
#
_symmetry.space_group_name_H-M   'P 1'
#
loop_
_entity.id
_entity.type
_entity.pdbx_description
1 polymer ?
#
loop_
_entity_poly.entity_id
_entity_poly.type
_entity_poly.pdbx_seq_one_letter_code
_entity_poly.pdbx_strand_id
1 'polypeptide(L)'
;MLRVARERKGVDLYRVERDTKIRARHLDALESGDYAALPSAVYIKGFLRNYAVYLGLDPDETLARWRSETVTMRRTEAVTVAPPRPLAAPRRGPTFTPGIIVSALLSVLVIAFLGYVAMQVMRFSQSAEVTVDGSLVRTLEPDAVSTVLAGTTAASATVTITGPSDFHATTDAGPEGTWSMTVPLTKGRNDFGITAADPGTDRASETVNVIVTVPVPVPTASAAAPTQALPATTLTVAAPAEGASLSEAVVSVSGTTSGTSVVIAAEQQDTSEGTPASPPPSSAPEPSASPDGSPQPAEGAAPEPLEVSVTDGSFSAELPLSAGAWSITVTSSASGRTDTVETRTIEIALEGVEVVVEAVGGKAYIQAWVDGEPTVARILRQGQTLTFTGEETVLVRTGSAGATHFTVDGEELGVLGGLGEVENWLFEVGEPPRRSL
;
A
#
# COMPACT_ATOMS: atom_id res chain seq x y z
N MET A 1 54.80 7.83 31.02
CA MET A 1 54.28 9.14 31.49
C MET A 1 52.76 9.16 31.51
N LEU A 2 52.10 8.88 30.37
CA LEU A 2 50.63 8.94 30.25
C LEU A 2 49.90 7.99 31.23
N ARG A 3 50.33 6.72 31.30
CA ARG A 3 49.76 5.73 32.24
C ARG A 3 49.77 6.20 33.69
N VAL A 4 50.94 6.68 34.15
CA VAL A 4 51.13 7.17 35.52
C VAL A 4 50.24 8.40 35.79
N ALA A 5 50.09 9.30 34.82
CA ALA A 5 49.20 10.45 34.96
C ALA A 5 47.72 10.06 35.02
N ARG A 6 47.30 9.04 34.24
CA ARG A 6 45.96 8.46 34.31
C ARG A 6 45.69 7.83 35.68
N GLU A 7 46.63 7.02 36.17
CA GLU A 7 46.53 6.34 37.47
C GLU A 7 46.48 7.36 38.61
N ARG A 8 47.30 8.42 38.55
CA ARG A 8 47.25 9.53 39.53
C ARG A 8 45.91 10.28 39.52
N LYS A 9 45.26 10.37 38.35
CA LYS A 9 43.91 10.94 38.22
C LYS A 9 42.80 9.97 38.66
N GLY A 10 43.12 8.71 38.93
CA GLY A 10 42.19 7.70 39.45
C GLY A 10 41.11 7.29 38.45
N VAL A 11 41.41 7.32 37.15
CA VAL A 11 40.45 6.99 36.08
C VAL A 11 40.89 5.76 35.29
N ASP A 12 39.93 4.90 34.92
CA ASP A 12 40.16 3.79 34.00
C ASP A 12 40.08 4.26 32.53
N LEU A 13 40.53 3.40 31.61
CA LEU A 13 40.55 3.70 30.17
C LEU A 13 39.15 3.87 29.57
N TYR A 14 38.12 3.21 30.10
CA TYR A 14 36.73 3.32 29.60
C TYR A 14 36.12 4.68 29.95
N ARG A 15 36.42 5.19 31.14
CA ARG A 15 36.04 6.54 31.56
C ARG A 15 36.73 7.59 30.69
N VAL A 16 38.02 7.42 30.40
CA VAL A 16 38.74 8.30 29.47
C VAL A 16 38.13 8.22 28.06
N GLU A 17 37.77 7.03 27.58
CA GLU A 17 37.12 6.84 26.28
C GLU A 17 35.80 7.60 26.19
N ARG A 18 34.95 7.50 27.22
CA ARG A 18 33.68 8.21 27.25
C ARG A 18 33.84 9.72 27.18
N ASP A 19 34.84 10.24 27.88
CA ASP A 19 35.04 11.68 28.08
C ASP A 19 35.86 12.32 26.94
N THR A 20 36.81 11.60 26.34
CA THR A 20 37.67 12.09 25.23
C THR A 20 37.21 11.64 23.84
N LYS A 21 36.31 10.66 23.77
CA LYS A 21 35.88 9.96 22.54
C LYS A 21 37.01 9.21 21.80
N ILE A 22 38.10 8.90 22.50
CA ILE A 22 39.20 8.08 21.98
C ILE A 22 39.02 6.65 22.51
N ARG A 23 38.91 5.66 21.61
CA ARG A 23 38.68 4.25 21.99
C ARG A 23 39.72 3.75 23.00
N ALA A 24 39.32 3.01 24.04
CA ALA A 24 40.20 2.52 25.10
C ALA A 24 41.43 1.77 24.57
N ARG A 25 41.26 0.97 23.52
CA ARG A 25 42.37 0.26 22.84
C ARG A 25 43.44 1.21 22.26
N HIS A 26 43.05 2.39 21.78
CA HIS A 26 43.99 3.37 21.25
C HIS A 26 44.67 4.15 22.38
N LEU A 27 43.97 4.39 23.50
CA LEU A 27 44.56 4.97 24.70
C LEU A 27 45.58 4.03 25.33
N ASP A 28 45.30 2.72 25.36
CA ASP A 28 46.26 1.70 25.80
C ASP A 28 47.49 1.64 24.88
N ALA A 29 47.28 1.69 23.56
CA ALA A 29 48.37 1.77 22.58
C ALA A 29 49.26 3.02 22.77
N LEU A 30 48.67 4.17 23.14
CA LEU A 30 49.43 5.38 23.49
C LEU A 30 50.20 5.23 24.81
N GLU A 31 49.66 4.49 25.78
CA GLU A 31 50.32 4.23 27.06
C GLU A 31 51.45 3.20 26.95
N SER A 32 51.30 2.21 26.07
CA SER A 32 52.30 1.16 25.80
C SER A 32 53.36 1.57 24.78
N GLY A 33 53.15 2.66 24.04
CA GLY A 33 54.03 3.11 22.98
C GLY A 33 53.91 2.31 21.67
N ASP A 34 52.88 1.47 21.55
CA ASP A 34 52.59 0.72 20.33
C ASP A 34 51.84 1.58 19.31
N TYR A 35 52.57 2.49 18.68
CA TYR A 35 52.01 3.39 17.67
C TYR A 35 51.60 2.70 16.37
N ALA A 36 52.01 1.44 16.14
CA ALA A 36 51.66 0.67 14.95
C ALA A 36 50.22 0.13 15.02
N ALA A 37 49.68 -0.08 16.22
CA ALA A 37 48.29 -0.47 16.45
C ALA A 37 47.26 0.67 16.25
N LEU A 38 47.72 1.89 15.92
CA LEU A 38 46.85 3.06 15.73
C LEU A 38 46.36 3.19 14.27
N PRO A 39 45.12 3.65 14.01
CA PRO A 39 44.51 3.63 12.68
C PRO A 39 45.22 4.46 11.60
N SER A 40 45.85 5.59 11.98
CA SER A 40 46.72 6.35 11.08
C SER A 40 47.65 7.27 11.88
N ALA A 41 48.85 7.54 11.34
CA ALA A 41 49.84 8.44 11.95
C ALA A 41 49.31 9.88 12.13
N VAL A 42 48.32 10.28 11.35
CA VAL A 42 47.71 11.63 11.39
C VAL A 42 46.90 11.83 12.68
N TYR A 43 46.26 10.77 13.20
CA TYR A 43 45.43 10.84 14.41
C TYR A 43 46.23 10.81 15.72
N ILE A 44 47.47 10.31 15.71
CA ILE A 44 48.31 10.16 16.91
C ILE A 44 48.52 11.50 17.61
N LYS A 45 48.87 12.54 16.86
CA LYS A 45 49.08 13.90 17.39
C LYS A 45 47.81 14.45 18.05
N GLY A 46 46.65 14.21 17.43
CA GLY A 46 45.35 14.65 17.94
C GLY A 46 44.96 13.93 19.22
N PHE A 47 45.10 12.60 19.25
CA PHE A 47 44.82 11.79 20.43
C PHE A 47 45.74 12.12 21.59
N LEU A 48 47.04 12.30 21.33
CA LEU A 48 48.02 12.62 22.35
C LEU A 48 47.77 14.01 22.96
N ARG A 49 47.37 15.00 22.15
CA ARG A 49 47.00 16.33 22.64
C ARG A 49 45.73 16.30 23.50
N ASN A 50 44.66 15.65 23.01
CA ASN A 50 43.41 15.53 23.74
C ASN A 50 43.59 14.75 25.06
N TYR A 51 44.36 13.67 25.01
CA TYR A 51 44.62 12.86 26.19
C TYR A 51 45.50 13.60 27.22
N ALA A 52 46.51 14.37 26.78
CA ALA A 52 47.31 15.22 27.67
C ALA A 52 46.45 16.29 28.38
N VAL A 53 45.57 16.98 27.63
CA VAL A 53 44.61 17.95 28.19
C VAL A 53 43.71 17.26 29.22
N TYR A 54 43.16 16.10 28.88
CA TYR A 54 42.32 15.34 29.80
C TYR A 54 43.08 14.94 31.07
N LEU A 55 44.35 14.55 30.97
CA LEU A 55 45.17 14.16 32.14
C LEU A 55 45.73 15.34 32.93
N GLY A 56 45.52 16.58 32.49
CA GLY A 56 46.11 17.77 33.12
C GLY A 56 47.61 17.89 32.91
N LEU A 57 48.14 17.29 31.83
CA LEU A 57 49.53 17.39 31.40
C LEU A 57 49.69 18.54 30.40
N ASP A 58 50.90 19.09 30.30
CA ASP A 58 51.23 20.05 29.24
C ASP A 58 51.17 19.34 27.86
N PRO A 59 50.27 19.76 26.95
CA PRO A 59 50.11 19.09 25.66
C PRO A 59 51.31 19.28 24.75
N ASP A 60 52.02 20.41 24.83
CA ASP A 60 53.14 20.71 23.95
C ASP A 60 54.41 19.98 24.43
N GLU A 61 54.60 19.84 25.74
CA GLU A 61 55.67 18.99 26.30
C GLU A 61 55.45 17.50 25.94
N THR A 62 54.21 17.02 26.08
CA THR A 62 53.84 15.63 25.75
C THR A 62 54.11 15.33 24.27
N LEU A 63 53.75 16.26 23.37
CA LEU A 63 54.01 16.15 21.94
C LEU A 63 55.50 16.24 21.59
N ALA A 64 56.26 17.10 22.26
CA ALA A 64 57.71 17.21 22.05
C ALA A 64 58.44 15.91 22.43
N ARG A 65 58.04 15.30 23.55
CA ARG A 65 58.57 14.01 24.00
C ARG A 65 58.28 12.90 23.00
N TRP A 66 57.03 12.77 22.54
CA TRP A 66 56.66 11.82 21.49
C TRP A 66 57.47 11.99 20.20
N ARG A 67 57.72 13.23 19.75
CA ARG A 67 58.55 13.49 18.56
C ARG A 67 59.98 13.01 18.76
N SER A 68 60.56 13.19 19.94
CA SER A 68 61.92 12.71 20.23
C SER A 68 62.01 11.18 20.22
N GLU A 69 60.97 10.49 20.70
CA GLU A 69 60.87 9.03 20.70
C GLU A 69 60.72 8.48 19.27
N THR A 70 59.83 9.07 18.46
CA THR A 70 59.63 8.64 17.06
C THR A 70 60.82 8.96 16.15
N VAL A 71 61.49 10.10 16.32
CA VAL A 71 62.70 10.44 15.56
C VAL A 71 63.87 9.52 15.93
N THR A 72 63.98 9.15 17.22
CA THR A 72 65.01 8.20 17.67
C THR A 72 64.78 6.80 17.11
N MET A 73 63.53 6.31 17.11
CA MET A 73 63.19 5.01 16.49
C MET A 73 63.46 5.00 14.97
N ARG A 74 63.14 6.08 14.26
CA ARG A 74 63.39 6.21 12.82
C ARG A 74 64.89 6.33 12.46
N ARG A 75 65.73 6.73 13.44
CA ARG A 75 67.20 6.80 13.29
C ARG A 75 67.88 5.46 13.57
N THR A 76 67.34 4.66 14.47
CA THR A 76 67.86 3.33 14.80
C THR A 76 67.57 2.29 13.71
N GLU A 77 66.50 2.44 12.94
CA GLU A 77 66.20 1.60 11.78
C GLU A 77 67.08 1.92 10.55
N ALA A 78 67.79 3.06 10.57
CA ALA A 78 68.65 3.53 9.49
C ALA A 78 70.15 3.29 9.75
N VAL A 79 70.54 2.12 10.26
CA VAL A 79 71.95 1.65 10.22
C VAL A 79 71.99 0.16 9.89
N THR A 80 71.69 -0.16 8.63
CA THR A 80 72.23 -1.35 7.97
C THR A 80 72.93 -0.89 6.70
N VAL A 81 74.26 -0.97 6.71
CA VAL A 81 75.11 -0.66 5.55
C VAL A 81 74.79 -1.66 4.44
N ALA A 82 74.20 -1.16 3.34
CA ALA A 82 74.08 -1.88 2.07
C ALA A 82 75.14 -1.33 1.09
N PRO A 83 75.72 -2.17 0.20
CA PRO A 83 76.76 -1.74 -0.74
C PRO A 83 76.22 -0.71 -1.75
N PRO A 84 77.09 0.08 -2.42
CA PRO A 84 76.66 1.21 -3.25
C PRO A 84 75.81 0.71 -4.43
N ARG A 85 74.53 1.11 -4.46
CA ARG A 85 73.65 0.90 -5.61
C ARG A 85 73.93 1.97 -6.68
N PRO A 86 74.05 1.59 -7.96
CA PRO A 86 74.29 2.53 -9.05
C PRO A 86 73.07 3.43 -9.31
N LEU A 87 73.37 4.55 -9.97
CA LEU A 87 72.47 5.64 -10.35
C LEU A 87 71.18 5.17 -11.05
N ALA A 88 70.08 5.82 -10.66
CA ALA A 88 68.79 5.94 -11.38
C ALA A 88 68.11 4.64 -11.82
N ALA A 89 67.19 4.12 -11.00
CA ALA A 89 66.09 3.31 -11.51
C ALA A 89 64.98 4.25 -12.03
N PRO A 90 64.54 4.13 -13.28
CA PRO A 90 63.43 4.93 -13.79
C PRO A 90 62.15 4.56 -13.02
N ARG A 91 61.26 5.53 -12.82
CA ARG A 91 59.92 5.31 -12.26
C ARG A 91 59.28 4.15 -13.02
N ARG A 92 59.14 2.98 -12.39
CA ARG A 92 58.45 1.84 -12.98
C ARG A 92 56.98 2.26 -13.14
N GLY A 93 56.56 2.42 -14.39
CA GLY A 93 55.14 2.47 -14.75
C GLY A 93 54.42 1.19 -14.30
N PRO A 94 53.09 1.11 -14.48
CA PRO A 94 52.30 -0.01 -13.97
C PRO A 94 52.91 -1.35 -14.42
N THR A 95 53.26 -2.20 -13.46
CA THR A 95 53.88 -3.49 -13.74
C THR A 95 52.84 -4.44 -14.29
N PHE A 96 52.94 -4.73 -15.59
CA PHE A 96 52.21 -5.82 -16.27
C PHE A 96 52.65 -7.15 -15.65
N THR A 97 51.91 -7.59 -14.64
CA THR A 97 52.10 -8.89 -14.00
C THR A 97 51.15 -9.87 -14.67
N PRO A 98 51.54 -11.13 -14.98
CA PRO A 98 50.64 -12.08 -15.65
C PRO A 98 49.27 -12.23 -14.98
N GLY A 99 49.19 -12.10 -13.66
CA GLY A 99 47.92 -12.12 -12.92
C GLY A 99 46.97 -10.96 -13.26
N ILE A 100 47.48 -9.77 -13.57
CA ILE A 100 46.66 -8.62 -13.99
C ILE A 100 46.06 -8.90 -15.37
N ILE A 101 46.85 -9.45 -16.31
CA ILE A 101 46.38 -9.82 -17.65
C ILE A 101 45.26 -10.88 -17.55
N VAL A 102 45.46 -11.91 -16.73
CA VAL A 102 44.46 -12.97 -16.52
C VAL A 102 43.18 -12.41 -15.88
N SER A 103 43.30 -11.55 -14.86
CA SER A 103 42.13 -10.92 -14.23
C SER A 103 41.37 -9.99 -15.18
N ALA A 104 42.08 -9.26 -16.05
CA ALA A 104 41.48 -8.40 -17.06
C ALA A 104 40.75 -9.22 -18.13
N LEU A 105 41.36 -10.30 -18.62
CA LEU A 105 40.72 -11.23 -19.57
C LEU A 105 39.47 -11.87 -18.97
N LEU A 106 39.54 -12.33 -17.72
CA LEU A 106 38.40 -12.94 -17.04
C LEU A 106 37.28 -11.92 -16.79
N SER A 107 37.62 -10.68 -16.45
CA SER A 107 36.63 -9.59 -16.32
C SER A 107 35.94 -9.28 -17.64
N VAL A 108 36.69 -9.21 -18.74
CA VAL A 108 36.11 -9.01 -20.09
C VAL A 108 35.18 -10.16 -20.46
N LEU A 109 35.55 -11.40 -20.15
CA LEU A 109 34.71 -12.57 -20.42
C LEU A 109 33.43 -12.55 -19.58
N VAL A 110 33.50 -12.19 -18.30
CA VAL A 110 32.33 -12.02 -17.44
C VAL A 110 31.42 -10.91 -17.95
N ILE A 111 31.97 -9.75 -18.35
CA ILE A 111 31.19 -8.65 -18.92
C ILE A 111 30.52 -9.07 -20.23
N ALA A 112 31.22 -9.78 -21.11
CA ALA A 112 30.66 -10.30 -22.35
C ALA A 112 29.53 -11.31 -22.08
N PHE A 113 29.71 -12.20 -21.10
CA PHE A 113 28.69 -13.14 -20.68
C PHE A 113 27.47 -12.43 -20.08
N LEU A 114 27.67 -11.49 -19.16
CA LEU A 114 26.58 -10.70 -18.58
C LEU A 114 25.86 -9.86 -19.64
N GLY A 115 26.59 -9.30 -20.60
CA GLY A 115 26.03 -8.57 -21.74
C GLY A 115 25.21 -9.48 -22.66
N TYR A 116 25.68 -10.70 -22.93
CA TYR A 116 24.93 -11.70 -23.68
C TYR A 116 23.65 -12.09 -22.97
N VAL A 117 23.71 -12.41 -21.66
CA VAL A 117 22.53 -12.74 -20.85
C VAL A 117 21.56 -11.56 -20.80
N ALA A 118 22.04 -10.34 -20.58
CA ALA A 118 21.19 -9.15 -20.58
C ALA A 118 20.50 -8.93 -21.94
N MET A 119 21.22 -9.10 -23.05
CA MET A 119 20.66 -9.02 -24.39
C MET A 119 19.61 -10.13 -24.63
N GLN A 120 19.86 -11.34 -24.15
CA GLN A 120 18.93 -12.46 -24.24
C GLN A 120 17.66 -12.21 -23.41
N VAL A 121 17.79 -11.68 -22.20
CA VAL A 121 16.65 -11.31 -21.34
C VAL A 121 15.84 -10.17 -21.95
N MET A 122 16.49 -9.14 -22.48
CA MET A 122 15.80 -8.04 -23.15
C MET A 122 14.98 -8.52 -24.36
N ARG A 123 15.56 -9.40 -25.19
CA ARG A 123 14.85 -10.05 -26.30
C ARG A 123 13.65 -10.89 -25.82
N PHE A 124 13.75 -11.52 -24.66
CA PHE A 124 12.68 -12.36 -24.09
C PHE A 124 11.61 -11.57 -23.32
N SER A 125 11.88 -10.30 -22.99
CA SER A 125 10.95 -9.43 -22.25
C SER A 125 9.92 -8.74 -23.15
N GLN A 126 10.13 -8.72 -24.46
CA GLN A 126 9.18 -8.15 -25.41
C GLN A 126 8.06 -9.18 -25.67
N SER A 127 6.86 -8.92 -25.14
CA SER A 127 5.65 -9.66 -25.51
C SER A 127 5.08 -9.11 -26.82
N ALA A 128 4.46 -9.98 -27.64
CA ALA A 128 3.68 -9.50 -28.77
C ALA A 128 2.52 -8.61 -28.27
N GLU A 129 2.24 -7.52 -28.98
CA GLU A 129 1.04 -6.71 -28.75
C GLU A 129 -0.03 -7.16 -29.75
N VAL A 130 -1.29 -7.25 -29.32
CA VAL A 130 -2.42 -7.57 -30.20
C VAL A 130 -3.53 -6.58 -29.96
N THR A 131 -4.09 -6.07 -31.04
CA THR A 131 -5.24 -5.18 -31.04
C THR A 131 -6.33 -5.76 -31.93
N VAL A 132 -7.57 -5.36 -31.68
CA VAL A 132 -8.74 -5.75 -32.48
C VAL A 132 -9.38 -4.48 -33.02
N ASP A 133 -9.65 -4.44 -34.31
CA ASP A 133 -10.29 -3.31 -34.97
C ASP A 133 -11.77 -3.21 -34.58
N GLY A 134 -12.20 -2.01 -34.16
CA GLY A 134 -13.59 -1.71 -33.82
C GLY A 134 -13.93 -1.92 -32.34
N SER A 135 -15.22 -2.06 -32.03
CA SER A 135 -15.68 -2.24 -30.64
C SER A 135 -15.35 -3.65 -30.13
N LEU A 136 -14.92 -3.74 -28.87
CA LEU A 136 -14.76 -5.01 -28.15
C LEU A 136 -16.10 -5.65 -27.77
N VAL A 137 -17.19 -4.87 -27.75
CA VAL A 137 -18.56 -5.37 -27.53
C VAL A 137 -19.40 -5.05 -28.76
N ARG A 138 -19.93 -6.09 -29.40
CA ARG A 138 -20.68 -6.00 -30.66
C ARG A 138 -22.04 -6.67 -30.52
N THR A 139 -23.05 -6.09 -31.14
CA THR A 139 -24.36 -6.74 -31.34
C THR A 139 -24.58 -6.87 -32.83
N LEU A 140 -24.86 -8.09 -33.31
CA LEU A 140 -25.05 -8.38 -34.73
C LEU A 140 -26.53 -8.74 -35.01
N GLU A 141 -26.88 -8.92 -36.28
CA GLU A 141 -28.21 -9.35 -36.69
C GLU A 141 -28.57 -10.75 -36.14
N PRO A 142 -29.86 -11.04 -35.86
CA PRO A 142 -30.31 -12.32 -35.29
C PRO A 142 -29.97 -13.59 -36.09
N ASP A 143 -29.69 -13.44 -37.39
CA ASP A 143 -29.37 -14.49 -38.34
C ASP A 143 -27.86 -14.61 -38.62
N ALA A 144 -27.02 -13.80 -37.97
CA ALA A 144 -25.57 -13.88 -38.09
C ALA A 144 -25.03 -15.22 -37.55
N VAL A 145 -24.36 -15.98 -38.42
CA VAL A 145 -23.75 -17.28 -38.09
C VAL A 145 -22.23 -17.23 -37.95
N SER A 146 -21.61 -16.14 -38.41
CA SER A 146 -20.17 -15.89 -38.28
C SER A 146 -19.90 -14.38 -38.32
N THR A 147 -18.72 -13.98 -37.85
CA THR A 147 -18.22 -12.61 -37.99
C THR A 147 -16.74 -12.60 -38.28
N VAL A 148 -16.24 -11.51 -38.85
CA VAL A 148 -14.82 -11.31 -39.10
C VAL A 148 -14.24 -10.49 -37.95
N LEU A 149 -13.26 -11.08 -37.27
CA LEU A 149 -12.41 -10.37 -36.32
C LEU A 149 -11.12 -10.03 -37.05
N ALA A 150 -10.72 -8.76 -36.99
CA ALA A 150 -9.50 -8.27 -37.61
C ALA A 150 -8.80 -7.32 -36.64
N GLY A 151 -7.52 -7.07 -36.86
CA GLY A 151 -6.74 -6.16 -36.04
C GLY A 151 -5.28 -6.10 -36.45
N THR A 152 -4.46 -5.55 -35.56
CA THR A 152 -3.02 -5.44 -35.78
C THR A 152 -2.22 -6.08 -34.66
N THR A 153 -1.05 -6.63 -34.99
CA THR A 153 -0.09 -7.25 -34.07
C THR A 153 1.33 -7.10 -34.61
N ALA A 154 2.31 -7.70 -33.95
CA ALA A 154 3.68 -7.75 -34.45
C ALA A 154 3.76 -8.49 -35.80
N ALA A 155 4.62 -8.01 -36.70
CA ALA A 155 4.79 -8.62 -38.01
C ALA A 155 5.14 -10.11 -37.88
N SER A 156 4.42 -10.96 -38.61
CA SER A 156 4.58 -12.42 -38.58
C SER A 156 4.30 -13.09 -37.22
N ALA A 157 3.57 -12.44 -36.32
CA ALA A 157 3.07 -13.09 -35.10
C ALA A 157 1.96 -14.08 -35.41
N THR A 158 1.91 -15.18 -34.65
CA THR A 158 0.83 -16.16 -34.74
C THR A 158 -0.30 -15.75 -33.79
N VAL A 159 -1.45 -15.38 -34.35
CA VAL A 159 -2.65 -15.01 -33.62
C VAL A 159 -3.49 -16.25 -33.34
N THR A 160 -3.83 -16.47 -32.07
CA THR A 160 -4.70 -17.54 -31.60
C THR A 160 -6.03 -16.92 -31.15
N ILE A 161 -7.15 -17.45 -31.64
CA ILE A 161 -8.49 -17.07 -31.19
C ILE A 161 -9.16 -18.28 -30.57
N THR A 162 -9.61 -18.11 -29.33
CA THR A 162 -10.45 -19.04 -28.58
C THR A 162 -11.86 -18.48 -28.50
N GLY A 163 -12.87 -19.35 -28.51
CA GLY A 163 -14.26 -18.93 -28.49
C GLY A 163 -15.19 -19.97 -27.86
N PRO A 164 -16.51 -19.72 -27.87
CA PRO A 164 -17.49 -20.64 -27.31
C PRO A 164 -17.49 -21.99 -28.03
N SER A 165 -17.97 -23.04 -27.35
CA SER A 165 -18.04 -24.42 -27.87
C SER A 165 -16.67 -25.01 -28.25
N ASP A 166 -15.64 -24.75 -27.45
CA ASP A 166 -14.26 -25.20 -27.66
C ASP A 166 -13.66 -24.75 -29.00
N PHE A 167 -14.16 -23.64 -29.56
CA PHE A 167 -13.61 -23.07 -30.78
C PHE A 167 -12.17 -22.61 -30.53
N HIS A 168 -11.24 -23.08 -31.36
CA HIS A 168 -9.84 -22.69 -31.34
C HIS A 168 -9.32 -22.62 -32.77
N ALA A 169 -8.77 -21.48 -33.16
CA ALA A 169 -8.18 -21.29 -34.48
C ALA A 169 -6.93 -20.40 -34.39
N THR A 170 -6.00 -20.61 -35.31
CA THR A 170 -4.73 -19.88 -35.39
C THR A 170 -4.54 -19.29 -36.78
N THR A 171 -3.99 -18.08 -36.88
CA THR A 171 -3.66 -17.42 -38.14
C THR A 171 -2.38 -16.60 -37.97
N ASP A 172 -1.55 -16.52 -39.01
CA ASP A 172 -0.33 -15.72 -38.97
C ASP A 172 -0.59 -14.31 -39.50
N ALA A 173 -0.07 -13.31 -38.79
CA ALA A 173 -0.17 -11.92 -39.19
C ALA A 173 0.70 -11.65 -40.44
N GLY A 174 0.21 -10.75 -41.30
CA GLY A 174 0.92 -10.32 -42.48
C GLY A 174 2.24 -9.59 -42.17
N PRO A 175 3.02 -9.23 -43.21
CA PRO A 175 4.27 -8.48 -43.05
C PRO A 175 4.07 -7.09 -42.44
N GLU A 176 2.86 -6.52 -42.57
CA GLU A 176 2.46 -5.24 -41.95
C GLU A 176 1.81 -5.43 -40.56
N GLY A 177 1.77 -6.65 -40.03
CA GLY A 177 1.16 -6.94 -38.73
C GLY A 177 -0.37 -7.06 -38.75
N THR A 178 -1.01 -6.92 -39.91
CA THR A 178 -2.47 -7.07 -40.05
C THR A 178 -2.88 -8.53 -40.01
N TRP A 179 -3.94 -8.83 -39.26
CA TRP A 179 -4.54 -10.16 -39.20
C TRP A 179 -6.07 -10.06 -39.34
N SER A 180 -6.68 -11.13 -39.84
CA SER A 180 -8.14 -11.23 -39.95
C SER A 180 -8.56 -12.70 -39.97
N MET A 181 -9.60 -13.03 -39.21
CA MET A 181 -10.14 -14.38 -39.15
C MET A 181 -11.67 -14.37 -39.04
N THR A 182 -12.32 -15.30 -39.75
CA THR A 182 -13.75 -15.53 -39.61
C THR A 182 -13.99 -16.51 -38.47
N VAL A 183 -14.80 -16.10 -37.49
CA VAL A 183 -15.17 -16.92 -36.33
C VAL A 183 -16.66 -17.29 -36.38
N PRO A 184 -17.03 -18.53 -36.01
CA PRO A 184 -18.43 -18.95 -35.95
C PRO A 184 -19.13 -18.30 -34.76
N LEU A 185 -20.42 -18.03 -34.89
CA LEU A 185 -21.26 -17.48 -33.83
C LEU A 185 -22.33 -18.47 -33.41
N THR A 186 -22.65 -18.46 -32.13
CA THR A 186 -23.82 -19.08 -31.54
C THR A 186 -24.86 -18.02 -31.18
N LYS A 187 -26.13 -18.42 -31.04
CA LYS A 187 -27.17 -17.50 -30.59
C LYS A 187 -26.88 -17.08 -29.14
N GLY A 188 -27.10 -15.80 -28.84
CA GLY A 188 -26.78 -15.20 -27.56
C GLY A 188 -25.37 -14.60 -27.53
N ARG A 189 -24.76 -14.62 -26.34
CA ARG A 189 -23.44 -14.03 -26.08
C ARG A 189 -22.33 -14.99 -26.52
N ASN A 190 -21.38 -14.49 -27.31
CA ASN A 190 -20.17 -15.20 -27.72
C ASN A 190 -18.95 -14.44 -27.22
N ASP A 191 -18.16 -15.05 -26.35
CA ASP A 191 -16.92 -14.48 -25.82
C ASP A 191 -15.72 -15.07 -26.57
N PHE A 192 -14.93 -14.23 -27.23
CA PHE A 192 -13.71 -14.62 -27.92
C PHE A 192 -12.49 -14.07 -27.21
N GLY A 193 -11.52 -14.93 -26.91
CA GLY A 193 -10.21 -14.55 -26.40
C GLY A 193 -9.17 -14.57 -27.52
N ILE A 194 -8.54 -13.44 -27.81
CA ILE A 194 -7.51 -13.29 -28.83
C ILE A 194 -6.15 -13.07 -28.17
N THR A 195 -5.16 -13.88 -28.55
CA THR A 195 -3.75 -13.71 -28.17
C THR A 195 -2.86 -13.72 -29.41
N ALA A 196 -1.71 -13.07 -29.36
CA ALA A 196 -0.68 -13.17 -30.39
C ALA A 196 0.61 -13.69 -29.79
N ALA A 197 1.30 -14.61 -30.46
CA ALA A 197 2.60 -15.13 -30.06
C ALA A 197 3.69 -14.59 -30.99
N ASP A 198 4.77 -14.08 -30.40
CA ASP A 198 5.94 -13.61 -31.16
C ASP A 198 6.70 -14.80 -31.78
N PRO A 199 7.06 -14.76 -33.08
CA PRO A 199 7.62 -15.90 -33.79
C PRO A 199 9.06 -16.24 -33.38
N GLY A 200 9.76 -15.34 -32.67
CA GLY A 200 11.13 -15.56 -32.19
C GLY A 200 11.19 -16.12 -30.77
N THR A 201 10.16 -15.89 -29.96
CA THR A 201 10.16 -16.21 -28.52
C THR A 201 9.02 -17.12 -28.07
N ASP A 202 8.03 -17.38 -28.94
CA ASP A 202 6.76 -18.06 -28.63
C ASP A 202 5.98 -17.44 -27.45
N ARG A 203 6.33 -16.21 -27.05
CA ARG A 203 5.70 -15.53 -25.93
C ARG A 203 4.37 -14.92 -26.36
N ALA A 204 3.29 -15.36 -25.72
CA ALA A 204 1.95 -14.83 -25.96
C ALA A 204 1.77 -13.42 -25.37
N SER A 205 0.93 -12.63 -26.04
CA SER A 205 0.39 -11.35 -25.58
C SER A 205 -0.58 -11.53 -24.41
N GLU A 206 -1.00 -10.41 -23.82
CA GLU A 206 -2.24 -10.42 -23.02
C GLU A 206 -3.44 -10.81 -23.90
N THR A 207 -4.44 -11.43 -23.27
CA THR A 207 -5.66 -11.85 -23.96
C THR A 207 -6.60 -10.67 -24.12
N VAL A 208 -6.90 -10.31 -25.37
CA VAL A 208 -7.94 -9.34 -25.71
C VAL A 208 -9.28 -10.07 -25.83
N ASN A 209 -10.26 -9.70 -25.01
CA ASN A 209 -11.58 -10.29 -25.02
C ASN A 209 -12.54 -9.49 -25.91
N VAL A 210 -13.23 -10.17 -26.82
CA VAL A 210 -14.25 -9.61 -27.70
C VAL A 210 -15.57 -10.32 -27.47
N ILE A 211 -16.61 -9.56 -27.13
CA ILE A 211 -17.96 -10.07 -26.87
C ILE A 211 -18.85 -9.75 -28.07
N VAL A 212 -19.43 -10.79 -28.67
CA VAL A 212 -20.35 -10.66 -29.80
C VAL A 212 -21.70 -11.26 -29.41
N THR A 213 -22.73 -10.41 -29.33
CA THR A 213 -24.10 -10.81 -29.02
C THR A 213 -24.92 -10.96 -30.29
N VAL A 214 -25.40 -12.17 -30.55
CA VAL A 214 -26.38 -12.47 -31.60
C VAL A 214 -27.75 -12.60 -30.92
N PRO A 215 -28.66 -11.62 -31.06
CA PRO A 215 -29.96 -11.68 -30.42
C PRO A 215 -30.75 -12.90 -30.91
N VAL A 216 -31.37 -13.63 -29.98
CA VAL A 216 -32.26 -14.74 -30.35
C VAL A 216 -33.49 -14.12 -31.04
N PRO A 217 -33.81 -14.49 -32.30
CA PRO A 217 -35.03 -14.00 -32.92
C PRO A 217 -36.20 -14.55 -32.10
N VAL A 218 -36.84 -13.68 -31.32
CA VAL A 218 -38.16 -13.95 -30.77
C VAL A 218 -39.09 -14.18 -31.96
N PRO A 219 -39.82 -15.31 -32.03
CA PRO A 219 -40.76 -15.51 -33.13
C PRO A 219 -41.80 -14.40 -33.03
N THR A 220 -41.80 -13.49 -34.02
CA THR A 220 -42.92 -12.59 -34.24
C THR A 220 -44.10 -13.47 -34.60
N ALA A 221 -44.90 -13.81 -33.59
CA ALA A 221 -46.11 -14.60 -33.75
C ALA A 221 -47.07 -13.85 -34.67
N SER A 222 -47.22 -14.40 -35.88
CA SER A 222 -48.38 -14.19 -36.73
C SER A 222 -49.66 -14.46 -35.92
N ALA A 223 -50.46 -13.42 -35.74
CA ALA A 223 -51.89 -13.43 -35.40
C ALA A 223 -52.43 -14.61 -34.57
N ALA A 224 -52.43 -14.51 -33.24
CA ALA A 224 -53.44 -15.14 -32.36
C ALA A 224 -53.39 -14.60 -30.91
N ALA A 225 -54.49 -14.00 -30.47
CA ALA A 225 -54.96 -13.75 -29.08
C ALA A 225 -54.09 -12.88 -28.12
N PRO A 226 -54.71 -11.92 -27.37
CA PRO A 226 -53.98 -11.11 -26.40
C PRO A 226 -53.68 -11.93 -25.15
N THR A 227 -52.40 -12.24 -24.93
CA THR A 227 -51.92 -12.59 -23.58
C THR A 227 -51.99 -11.32 -22.74
N GLN A 228 -52.98 -11.27 -21.85
CA GLN A 228 -53.16 -10.17 -20.90
C GLN A 228 -51.90 -10.11 -20.01
N ALA A 229 -51.14 -9.01 -20.10
CA ALA A 229 -50.02 -8.75 -19.21
C ALA A 229 -50.55 -8.71 -17.77
N LEU A 230 -49.91 -9.42 -16.85
CA LEU A 230 -50.25 -9.34 -15.43
C LEU A 230 -50.12 -7.88 -14.99
N PRO A 231 -51.10 -7.33 -14.23
CA PRO A 231 -51.01 -5.96 -13.77
C PRO A 231 -49.80 -5.80 -12.84
N ALA A 232 -49.00 -4.76 -13.06
CA ALA A 232 -47.88 -4.42 -12.17
C ALA A 232 -48.39 -3.98 -10.79
N THR A 233 -47.55 -4.13 -9.77
CA THR A 233 -47.79 -3.48 -8.48
C THR A 233 -47.63 -1.95 -8.63
N THR A 234 -48.39 -1.16 -7.89
CA THR A 234 -48.12 0.27 -7.73
C THR A 234 -47.18 0.45 -6.55
N LEU A 235 -46.10 1.21 -6.71
CA LEU A 235 -45.17 1.58 -5.64
C LEU A 235 -45.00 3.11 -5.66
N THR A 236 -44.96 3.72 -4.48
CA THR A 236 -44.63 5.13 -4.32
C THR A 236 -43.84 5.31 -3.04
N VAL A 237 -42.57 5.69 -3.16
CA VAL A 237 -41.72 6.06 -2.02
C VAL A 237 -42.02 7.50 -1.60
N ALA A 238 -42.46 7.68 -0.36
CA ALA A 238 -42.82 8.98 0.23
C ALA A 238 -41.63 9.66 0.91
N ALA A 239 -40.74 8.88 1.53
CA ALA A 239 -39.49 9.36 2.13
C ALA A 239 -38.39 8.27 2.03
N PRO A 240 -37.11 8.65 1.89
CA PRO A 240 -36.60 10.01 1.71
C PRO A 240 -36.92 10.58 0.32
N ALA A 241 -36.87 11.91 0.18
CA ALA A 241 -37.05 12.57 -1.11
C ALA A 241 -35.83 12.30 -2.03
N GLU A 242 -36.05 12.35 -3.34
CA GLU A 242 -34.96 12.23 -4.30
C GLU A 242 -33.96 13.38 -4.12
N GLY A 243 -32.68 13.07 -3.94
CA GLY A 243 -31.61 14.02 -3.71
C GLY A 243 -31.63 14.67 -2.32
N ALA A 244 -32.26 14.05 -1.32
CA ALA A 244 -32.28 14.60 0.03
C ALA A 244 -30.89 14.55 0.68
N SER A 245 -30.45 15.67 1.25
CA SER A 245 -29.28 15.73 2.14
C SER A 245 -29.75 15.63 3.59
N LEU A 246 -29.32 14.59 4.30
CA LEU A 246 -29.72 14.28 5.67
C LEU A 246 -28.51 14.35 6.60
N SER A 247 -28.72 14.80 7.84
CA SER A 247 -27.69 14.88 8.88
C SER A 247 -27.82 13.80 9.96
N GLU A 248 -28.72 12.83 9.75
CA GLU A 248 -29.00 11.73 10.67
C GLU A 248 -28.47 10.41 10.09
N ALA A 249 -27.86 9.57 10.93
CA ALA A 249 -27.33 8.26 10.55
C ALA A 249 -28.43 7.19 10.40
N VAL A 250 -29.67 7.48 10.79
CA VAL A 250 -30.81 6.55 10.67
C VAL A 250 -31.84 7.15 9.73
N VAL A 251 -31.97 6.58 8.54
CA VAL A 251 -32.87 7.07 7.50
C VAL A 251 -34.19 6.31 7.55
N SER A 252 -35.29 7.06 7.70
CA SER A 252 -36.65 6.50 7.61
C SER A 252 -37.10 6.35 6.16
N VAL A 253 -37.22 5.11 5.67
CA VAL A 253 -37.75 4.79 4.34
C VAL A 253 -39.22 4.42 4.47
N SER A 254 -40.11 5.15 3.80
CA SER A 254 -41.56 4.91 3.88
C SER A 254 -42.26 5.19 2.56
N GLY A 255 -43.43 4.55 2.37
CA GLY A 255 -44.21 4.71 1.16
C GLY A 255 -45.48 3.88 1.14
N THR A 256 -46.12 3.86 -0.03
CA THR A 256 -47.32 3.06 -0.28
C THR A 256 -47.10 2.08 -1.41
N THR A 257 -47.68 0.88 -1.30
CA THR A 257 -47.60 -0.14 -2.33
C THR A 257 -48.88 -0.98 -2.44
N SER A 258 -49.18 -1.51 -3.63
CA SER A 258 -50.18 -2.58 -3.83
C SER A 258 -49.57 -3.99 -3.73
N GLY A 259 -48.27 -4.09 -3.46
CA GLY A 259 -47.54 -5.32 -3.22
C GLY A 259 -47.89 -5.94 -1.86
N THR A 260 -47.54 -7.21 -1.66
CA THR A 260 -47.72 -7.92 -0.38
C THR A 260 -46.42 -7.95 0.45
N SER A 261 -45.28 -7.69 -0.19
CA SER A 261 -43.96 -7.60 0.45
C SER A 261 -43.14 -6.47 -0.19
N VAL A 262 -42.28 -5.85 0.61
CA VAL A 262 -41.32 -4.84 0.15
C VAL A 262 -39.93 -5.26 0.58
N VAL A 263 -38.96 -5.17 -0.33
CA VAL A 263 -37.54 -5.35 -0.03
C VAL A 263 -36.84 -4.00 -0.22
N ILE A 264 -36.09 -3.56 0.79
CA ILE A 264 -35.33 -2.32 0.76
C ILE A 264 -33.85 -2.68 0.80
N ALA A 265 -33.09 -2.23 -0.20
CA ALA A 265 -31.64 -2.39 -0.27
C ALA A 265 -30.99 -1.01 -0.39
N ALA A 266 -29.79 -0.84 0.17
CA ALA A 266 -29.03 0.39 0.01
C ALA A 266 -27.58 0.09 -0.35
N GLU A 267 -27.04 0.87 -1.27
CA GLU A 267 -25.68 0.73 -1.79
C GLU A 267 -24.99 2.09 -1.74
N GLN A 268 -23.78 2.13 -1.17
CA GLN A 268 -22.98 3.35 -1.10
C GLN A 268 -22.43 3.65 -2.50
N GLN A 269 -22.54 4.90 -2.94
CA GLN A 269 -21.97 5.32 -4.22
C GLN A 269 -20.50 5.68 -4.03
N ASP A 270 -19.60 4.93 -4.66
CA ASP A 270 -18.18 5.26 -4.70
C ASP A 270 -17.97 6.61 -5.39
N THR A 271 -17.77 7.67 -4.62
CA THR A 271 -17.28 8.97 -5.11
C THR A 271 -15.77 8.91 -5.33
N SER A 272 -15.28 7.91 -6.06
CA SER A 272 -13.90 7.90 -6.56
C SER A 272 -13.89 8.57 -7.94
N GLU A 273 -14.01 9.90 -7.97
CA GLU A 273 -13.66 10.69 -9.16
C GLU A 273 -12.13 10.67 -9.34
N GLY A 274 -11.68 10.01 -10.41
CA GLY A 274 -10.50 10.42 -11.17
C GLY A 274 -9.12 10.24 -10.53
N THR A 275 -8.57 9.03 -10.60
CA THR A 275 -7.13 8.84 -10.88
C THR A 275 -6.98 7.55 -11.69
N PRO A 276 -6.32 7.55 -12.86
CA PRO A 276 -6.07 6.31 -13.61
C PRO A 276 -5.23 5.36 -12.76
N ALA A 277 -5.75 4.16 -12.53
CA ALA A 277 -5.02 3.08 -11.90
C ALA A 277 -3.70 2.83 -12.66
N SER A 278 -2.58 3.08 -11.97
CA SER A 278 -1.28 2.56 -12.37
C SER A 278 -1.29 1.03 -12.16
N PRO A 279 -0.76 0.22 -13.10
CA PRO A 279 -0.79 -1.23 -12.95
C PRO A 279 0.08 -1.69 -11.77
N PRO A 280 -0.26 -2.80 -11.10
CA PRO A 280 0.48 -3.27 -9.94
C PRO A 280 1.86 -3.80 -10.33
N PRO A 281 2.92 -3.58 -9.53
CA PRO A 281 4.16 -4.32 -9.71
C PRO A 281 3.95 -5.78 -9.29
N SER A 282 4.20 -6.68 -10.23
CA SER A 282 4.25 -8.12 -10.03
C SER A 282 5.45 -8.55 -9.18
N SER A 283 5.20 -9.52 -8.30
CA SER A 283 6.10 -10.52 -7.71
C SER A 283 7.02 -10.14 -6.53
N ALA A 284 6.66 -10.68 -5.36
CA ALA A 284 7.60 -11.25 -4.38
C ALA A 284 6.89 -12.42 -3.64
N PRO A 285 7.63 -13.48 -3.23
CA PRO A 285 7.07 -14.80 -2.98
C PRO A 285 6.44 -14.95 -1.59
N GLU A 286 5.43 -15.82 -1.51
CA GLU A 286 4.83 -16.33 -0.28
C GLU A 286 5.87 -16.87 0.72
N PRO A 287 5.65 -16.66 2.02
CA PRO A 287 5.96 -17.68 2.99
C PRO A 287 4.70 -18.10 3.76
N SER A 288 4.40 -19.40 3.64
CA SER A 288 3.85 -20.29 4.67
C SER A 288 2.80 -19.74 5.64
N ALA A 289 1.58 -20.23 5.43
CA ALA A 289 0.48 -20.20 6.37
C ALA A 289 0.88 -20.59 7.81
N SER A 290 0.40 -19.80 8.77
CA SER A 290 0.08 -20.25 10.13
C SER A 290 -1.32 -19.74 10.46
N PRO A 291 -2.19 -20.56 11.09
CA PRO A 291 -3.57 -20.21 11.33
C PRO A 291 -3.65 -19.47 12.67
N ASP A 292 -3.96 -18.18 12.63
CA ASP A 292 -4.59 -17.54 13.80
C ASP A 292 -5.62 -16.54 13.28
N GLY A 293 -6.88 -16.92 13.42
CA GLY A 293 -8.02 -16.10 13.05
C GLY A 293 -8.21 -15.02 14.09
N SER A 294 -8.02 -13.78 13.70
CA SER A 294 -8.66 -12.62 14.32
C SER A 294 -9.40 -11.87 13.21
N PRO A 295 -10.72 -11.63 13.34
CA PRO A 295 -11.50 -11.04 12.27
C PRO A 295 -11.08 -9.59 12.07
N GLN A 296 -10.59 -9.28 10.87
CA GLN A 296 -10.42 -7.92 10.38
C GLN A 296 -11.84 -7.34 10.14
N PRO A 297 -12.20 -6.17 10.70
CA PRO A 297 -13.50 -5.56 10.42
C PRO A 297 -13.61 -5.24 8.93
N ALA A 298 -14.76 -5.56 8.34
CA ALA A 298 -15.06 -5.27 6.95
C ALA A 298 -15.13 -3.75 6.75
N GLU A 299 -14.32 -3.27 5.81
CA GLU A 299 -14.45 -1.97 5.18
C GLU A 299 -15.87 -1.86 4.59
N GLY A 300 -16.67 -0.89 5.07
CA GLY A 300 -17.93 -0.44 4.49
C GLY A 300 -18.83 -1.50 3.86
N ALA A 301 -19.26 -2.52 4.60
CA ALA A 301 -20.22 -3.48 4.07
C ALA A 301 -21.59 -2.80 3.87
N ALA A 302 -22.10 -2.80 2.63
CA ALA A 302 -23.46 -2.40 2.33
C ALA A 302 -24.46 -3.14 3.24
N PRO A 303 -25.48 -2.47 3.79
CA PRO A 303 -26.44 -3.11 4.69
C PRO A 303 -27.17 -4.25 3.97
N GLU A 304 -27.42 -5.36 4.68
CA GLU A 304 -28.21 -6.47 4.13
C GLU A 304 -29.61 -5.99 3.71
N PRO A 305 -30.17 -6.53 2.62
CA PRO A 305 -31.50 -6.14 2.16
C PRO A 305 -32.55 -6.47 3.22
N LEU A 306 -33.36 -5.47 3.57
CA LEU A 306 -34.36 -5.54 4.62
C LEU A 306 -35.74 -5.90 4.03
N GLU A 307 -36.32 -7.02 4.47
CA GLU A 307 -37.71 -7.37 4.14
C GLU A 307 -38.71 -6.69 5.07
N VAL A 308 -39.67 -5.94 4.51
CA VAL A 308 -40.66 -5.16 5.24
C VAL A 308 -42.06 -5.68 4.94
N SER A 309 -42.83 -5.94 6.00
CA SER A 309 -44.25 -6.28 5.90
C SER A 309 -45.10 -5.07 5.56
N VAL A 310 -45.97 -5.21 4.56
CA VAL A 310 -46.91 -4.15 4.16
C VAL A 310 -48.16 -4.22 5.04
N THR A 311 -48.51 -3.11 5.69
CA THR A 311 -49.74 -2.99 6.51
C THR A 311 -50.65 -1.94 5.88
N ASP A 312 -51.89 -2.33 5.54
CA ASP A 312 -52.88 -1.45 4.89
C ASP A 312 -52.37 -0.70 3.64
N GLY A 313 -51.49 -1.35 2.87
CA GLY A 313 -50.89 -0.76 1.65
C GLY A 313 -49.76 0.24 1.92
N SER A 314 -49.28 0.34 3.16
CA SER A 314 -48.15 1.19 3.57
C SER A 314 -46.99 0.35 4.11
N PHE A 315 -45.76 0.88 3.96
CA PHE A 315 -44.55 0.30 4.54
C PHE A 315 -43.69 1.41 5.16
N SER A 316 -42.93 1.04 6.19
CA SER A 316 -41.95 1.92 6.84
C SER A 316 -40.84 1.06 7.44
N ALA A 317 -39.59 1.51 7.29
CA ALA A 317 -38.42 0.90 7.89
C ALA A 317 -37.38 1.97 8.24
N GLU A 318 -36.60 1.68 9.27
CA GLU A 318 -35.43 2.47 9.67
C GLU A 318 -34.17 1.79 9.13
N LEU A 319 -33.36 2.56 8.42
CA LEU A 319 -32.16 2.08 7.75
C LEU A 319 -30.94 2.85 8.27
N PRO A 320 -30.07 2.22 9.08
CA PRO A 320 -28.84 2.85 9.53
C PRO A 320 -27.84 2.93 8.38
N LEU A 321 -27.36 4.13 8.07
CA LEU A 321 -26.45 4.43 6.97
C LEU A 321 -25.33 5.36 7.45
N SER A 322 -24.11 5.13 6.98
CA SER A 322 -22.95 5.97 7.29
C SER A 322 -22.91 7.22 6.41
N ALA A 323 -22.01 8.15 6.73
CA ALA A 323 -21.80 9.35 5.90
C ALA A 323 -21.48 8.99 4.43
N GLY A 324 -21.95 9.84 3.51
CA GLY A 324 -21.70 9.70 2.07
C GLY A 324 -22.96 9.62 1.21
N ALA A 325 -22.76 9.40 -0.09
CA ALA A 325 -23.84 9.27 -1.06
C ALA A 325 -24.37 7.84 -1.11
N TRP A 326 -25.69 7.67 -1.06
CA TRP A 326 -26.36 6.37 -1.04
C TRP A 326 -27.45 6.26 -2.10
N SER A 327 -27.58 5.07 -2.68
CA SER A 327 -28.68 4.66 -3.55
C SER A 327 -29.58 3.67 -2.81
N ILE A 328 -30.80 4.07 -2.48
CA ILE A 328 -31.80 3.21 -1.82
C ILE A 328 -32.74 2.66 -2.88
N THR A 329 -32.79 1.33 -3.02
CA THR A 329 -33.68 0.63 -3.94
C THR A 329 -34.81 -0.05 -3.18
N VAL A 330 -36.05 0.30 -3.51
CA VAL A 330 -37.26 -0.28 -2.93
C VAL A 330 -37.94 -1.14 -3.98
N THR A 331 -38.07 -2.43 -3.71
CA THR A 331 -38.74 -3.41 -4.58
C THR A 331 -40.04 -3.87 -3.95
N SER A 332 -41.15 -3.68 -4.67
CA SER A 332 -42.48 -4.16 -4.29
C SER A 332 -42.82 -5.43 -5.07
N SER A 333 -43.20 -6.49 -4.36
CA SER A 333 -43.56 -7.79 -4.95
C SER A 333 -44.94 -8.26 -4.49
N ALA A 334 -45.66 -8.95 -5.39
CA ALA A 334 -46.91 -9.66 -5.07
C ALA A 334 -47.16 -10.84 -6.01
N SER A 335 -47.65 -11.96 -5.46
CA SER A 335 -47.96 -13.15 -6.26
C SER A 335 -48.98 -12.85 -7.37
N GLY A 336 -48.65 -13.22 -8.61
CA GLY A 336 -49.51 -12.98 -9.78
C GLY A 336 -49.50 -11.54 -10.31
N ARG A 337 -48.55 -10.71 -9.87
CA ARG A 337 -48.27 -9.37 -10.43
C ARG A 337 -46.80 -9.27 -10.84
N THR A 338 -46.47 -8.29 -11.68
CA THR A 338 -45.07 -7.92 -11.91
C THR A 338 -44.57 -6.97 -10.83
N ASP A 339 -43.35 -7.24 -10.36
CA ASP A 339 -42.68 -6.44 -9.35
C ASP A 339 -42.41 -5.03 -9.87
N THR A 340 -42.36 -4.07 -8.96
CA THR A 340 -42.10 -2.66 -9.28
C THR A 340 -41.00 -2.15 -8.38
N VAL A 341 -40.02 -1.49 -8.99
CA VAL A 341 -38.81 -1.01 -8.33
C VAL A 341 -38.77 0.49 -8.43
N GLU A 342 -38.42 1.15 -7.32
CA GLU A 342 -38.19 2.59 -7.25
C GLU A 342 -36.86 2.84 -6.53
N THR A 343 -36.01 3.69 -7.09
CA THR A 343 -34.70 4.01 -6.53
C THR A 343 -34.66 5.47 -6.09
N ARG A 344 -34.04 5.74 -4.94
CA ARG A 344 -33.81 7.09 -4.40
C ARG A 344 -32.34 7.33 -4.12
N THR A 345 -31.80 8.44 -4.62
CA THR A 345 -30.45 8.88 -4.24
C THR A 345 -30.53 9.87 -3.09
N ILE A 346 -29.71 9.68 -2.05
CA ILE A 346 -29.60 10.58 -0.90
C ILE A 346 -28.13 10.84 -0.56
N GLU A 347 -27.88 11.92 0.17
CA GLU A 347 -26.56 12.25 0.71
C GLU A 347 -26.66 12.36 2.23
N ILE A 348 -25.77 11.68 2.95
CA ILE A 348 -25.71 11.73 4.40
C ILE A 348 -24.48 12.55 4.78
N ALA A 349 -24.73 13.79 5.21
CA ALA A 349 -23.72 14.72 5.70
C ALA A 349 -23.86 14.79 7.22
N LEU A 350 -23.25 13.84 7.91
CA LEU A 350 -23.23 13.83 9.37
C LEU A 350 -22.40 15.03 9.87
N GLU A 351 -22.92 15.73 10.88
CA GLU A 351 -22.15 16.77 11.56
C GLU A 351 -21.02 16.07 12.35
N GLY A 352 -19.81 16.63 12.30
CA GLY A 352 -18.62 16.00 12.89
C GLY A 352 -18.76 15.61 14.37
N VAL A 353 -17.87 14.76 14.87
CA VAL A 353 -17.96 14.18 16.22
C VAL A 353 -17.32 15.09 17.28
N GLU A 354 -18.08 15.42 18.33
CA GLU A 354 -17.59 16.12 19.52
C GLU A 354 -17.32 15.15 20.66
N VAL A 355 -16.07 15.09 21.13
CA VAL A 355 -15.65 14.25 22.27
C VAL A 355 -15.18 15.14 23.41
N VAL A 356 -15.87 15.07 24.54
CA VAL A 356 -15.47 15.68 25.80
C VAL A 356 -14.86 14.63 26.72
N VAL A 357 -13.70 14.95 27.27
CA VAL A 357 -12.92 14.08 28.15
C VAL A 357 -12.72 14.76 29.49
N GLU A 358 -13.22 14.16 30.56
CA GLU A 358 -13.09 14.66 31.94
C GLU A 358 -12.24 13.72 32.80
N ALA A 359 -11.32 14.27 33.61
CA ALA A 359 -10.65 13.49 34.63
C ALA A 359 -11.49 13.45 35.93
N VAL A 360 -12.02 12.28 36.30
CA VAL A 360 -12.88 12.13 37.49
C VAL A 360 -12.11 11.50 38.67
N GLY A 361 -11.08 10.69 38.39
CA GLY A 361 -10.41 9.82 39.37
C GLY A 361 -8.91 10.05 39.60
N GLY A 362 -8.42 11.30 39.58
CA GLY A 362 -7.01 11.62 39.85
C GLY A 362 -6.32 12.37 38.72
N LYS A 363 -5.23 11.81 38.18
CA LYS A 363 -4.51 12.39 37.03
C LYS A 363 -4.59 11.44 35.84
N ALA A 364 -5.00 11.95 34.69
CA ALA A 364 -5.05 11.18 33.45
C ALA A 364 -4.22 11.88 32.37
N TYR A 365 -3.28 11.17 31.75
CA TYR A 365 -2.60 11.66 30.55
C TYR A 365 -3.53 11.49 29.36
N ILE A 366 -3.87 12.58 28.67
CA ILE A 366 -4.72 12.58 27.47
C ILE A 366 -3.86 13.00 26.28
N GLN A 367 -3.90 12.19 25.23
CA GLN A 367 -3.37 12.55 23.92
C GLN A 367 -4.45 12.29 22.87
N ALA A 368 -4.77 13.29 22.06
CA ALA A 368 -5.81 13.19 21.05
C ALA A 368 -5.28 13.42 19.64
N TRP A 369 -5.91 12.75 18.67
CA TRP A 369 -5.80 13.00 17.25
C TRP A 369 -7.19 13.30 16.72
N VAL A 370 -7.32 14.41 16.00
CA VAL A 370 -8.55 14.85 15.36
C VAL A 370 -8.32 14.72 13.86
N ASP A 371 -9.12 13.91 13.18
CA ASP A 371 -9.02 13.62 11.74
C ASP A 371 -7.59 13.20 11.33
N GLY A 372 -6.96 12.39 12.19
CA GLY A 372 -5.58 11.92 12.01
C GLY A 372 -4.48 12.91 12.42
N GLU A 373 -4.81 14.19 12.65
CA GLU A 373 -3.83 15.20 13.08
C GLU A 373 -3.69 15.24 14.61
N PRO A 374 -2.45 15.12 15.15
CA PRO A 374 -2.23 15.17 16.60
C PRO A 374 -2.49 16.57 17.15
N THR A 375 -3.43 16.72 18.07
CA THR A 375 -3.84 18.03 18.59
C THR A 375 -3.15 18.37 19.90
N VAL A 376 -3.43 17.59 20.95
CA VAL A 376 -3.04 17.93 22.33
C VAL A 376 -2.55 16.71 23.08
N ALA A 377 -1.43 16.85 23.79
CA ALA A 377 -0.89 15.89 24.75
C ALA A 377 -0.71 16.55 26.13
N ARG A 378 -1.56 16.23 27.11
CA ARG A 378 -1.52 16.85 28.44
C ARG A 378 -2.05 15.94 29.55
N ILE A 379 -1.53 16.12 30.76
CA ILE A 379 -2.09 15.51 31.97
C ILE A 379 -3.25 16.38 32.49
N LEU A 380 -4.45 15.81 32.53
CA LEU A 380 -5.61 16.34 33.21
C LEU A 380 -5.59 15.99 34.69
N ARG A 381 -6.02 16.94 35.52
CA ARG A 381 -6.29 16.76 36.95
C ARG A 381 -7.79 16.63 37.17
N GLN A 382 -8.18 16.06 38.31
CA GLN A 382 -9.57 15.92 38.70
C GLN A 382 -10.41 17.19 38.45
N GLY A 383 -11.55 17.01 37.76
CA GLY A 383 -12.49 18.07 37.37
C GLY A 383 -12.05 18.91 36.17
N GLN A 384 -10.94 18.59 35.51
CA GLN A 384 -10.55 19.24 34.26
C GLN A 384 -11.12 18.49 33.06
N THR A 385 -11.63 19.25 32.09
CA THR A 385 -12.18 18.76 30.83
C THR A 385 -11.33 19.19 29.64
N LEU A 386 -11.38 18.40 28.57
CA LEU A 386 -10.94 18.76 27.23
C LEU A 386 -12.05 18.41 26.24
N THR A 387 -12.27 19.27 25.27
CA THR A 387 -13.22 19.05 24.18
C THR A 387 -12.43 18.94 22.89
N PHE A 388 -12.79 17.96 22.07
CA PHE A 388 -12.25 17.72 20.75
C PHE A 388 -13.42 17.65 19.76
N THR A 389 -13.26 18.23 18.58
CA THR A 389 -14.27 18.20 17.52
C THR A 389 -13.56 17.84 16.23
N GLY A 390 -13.97 16.74 15.58
CA GLY A 390 -13.42 16.27 14.30
C GLY A 390 -14.50 16.12 13.24
N GLU A 391 -14.13 16.24 11.97
CA GLU A 391 -15.06 16.10 10.84
C GLU A 391 -15.39 14.62 10.54
N GLU A 392 -14.45 13.70 10.78
CA GLU A 392 -14.61 12.27 10.51
C GLU A 392 -14.31 11.41 11.74
N THR A 393 -13.21 11.71 12.45
CA THR A 393 -12.74 10.88 13.56
C THR A 393 -12.07 11.67 14.68
N VAL A 394 -12.23 11.20 15.91
CA VAL A 394 -11.44 11.62 17.07
C VAL A 394 -10.89 10.39 17.76
N LEU A 395 -9.56 10.27 17.82
CA LEU A 395 -8.87 9.22 18.57
C LEU A 395 -8.34 9.81 19.87
N VAL A 396 -8.74 9.26 21.00
CA VAL A 396 -8.25 9.66 22.32
C VAL A 396 -7.47 8.52 22.97
N ARG A 397 -6.19 8.77 23.24
CA ARG A 397 -5.36 7.94 24.09
C ARG A 397 -5.37 8.48 25.52
N THR A 398 -5.83 7.65 26.45
CA THR A 398 -5.80 7.94 27.89
C THR A 398 -4.79 7.05 28.59
N GLY A 399 -3.94 7.62 29.43
CA GLY A 399 -2.97 6.90 30.25
C GLY A 399 -3.53 6.36 31.57
N SER A 400 -4.81 6.60 31.85
CA SER A 400 -5.51 6.05 33.01
C SER A 400 -7.01 6.00 32.70
N ALA A 401 -7.41 5.04 31.87
CA ALA A 401 -8.78 4.90 31.37
C ALA A 401 -9.83 4.91 32.48
N GLY A 402 -9.58 4.21 33.59
CA GLY A 402 -10.47 4.15 34.76
C GLY A 402 -10.64 5.46 35.53
N ALA A 403 -9.86 6.50 35.21
CA ALA A 403 -9.96 7.84 35.81
C ALA A 403 -10.45 8.89 34.80
N THR A 404 -10.82 8.47 33.59
CA THR A 404 -11.19 9.31 32.47
C THR A 404 -12.62 9.00 32.06
N HIS A 405 -13.43 10.03 31.99
CA HIS A 405 -14.84 9.99 31.65
C HIS A 405 -15.04 10.60 30.27
N PHE A 406 -15.87 9.97 29.44
CA PHE A 406 -16.11 10.37 28.06
C PHE A 406 -17.56 10.79 27.86
N THR A 407 -17.75 11.87 27.12
CA THR A 407 -19.05 12.31 26.60
C THR A 407 -18.88 12.53 25.09
N VAL A 408 -19.78 11.98 24.29
CA VAL A 408 -19.73 12.06 22.83
C VAL A 408 -21.04 12.64 22.34
N ASP A 409 -20.99 13.73 21.58
CA ASP A 409 -22.16 14.43 21.04
C ASP A 409 -23.26 14.71 22.10
N GLY A 410 -22.82 14.97 23.34
CA GLY A 410 -23.69 15.21 24.49
C GLY A 410 -24.19 13.95 25.22
N GLU A 411 -23.92 12.74 24.72
CA GLU A 411 -24.23 11.47 25.40
C GLU A 411 -23.10 11.07 26.36
N GLU A 412 -23.45 10.82 27.62
CA GLU A 412 -22.50 10.45 28.68
C GLU A 412 -22.17 8.95 28.63
N LEU A 413 -20.97 8.60 28.16
CA LEU A 413 -20.54 7.21 27.99
C LEU A 413 -19.93 6.59 29.24
N GLY A 414 -19.61 7.39 30.25
CA GLY A 414 -18.97 6.86 31.44
C GLY A 414 -17.46 6.67 31.29
N VAL A 415 -16.95 5.77 32.12
CA VAL A 415 -15.54 5.39 32.14
C VAL A 415 -15.38 4.16 31.24
N LEU A 416 -14.59 4.30 30.18
CA LEU A 416 -14.48 3.28 29.14
C LEU A 416 -13.37 2.23 29.40
N GLY A 417 -12.65 2.25 30.53
CA GLY A 417 -11.60 1.26 30.80
C GLY A 417 -11.17 1.11 32.27
N GLY A 418 -10.11 0.31 32.50
CA GLY A 418 -9.61 -0.02 33.84
C GLY A 418 -8.74 1.06 34.49
N LEU A 419 -8.69 1.10 35.82
CA LEU A 419 -7.84 2.03 36.58
C LEU A 419 -6.35 1.82 36.26
N GLY A 420 -5.67 2.88 35.80
CA GLY A 420 -4.25 2.83 35.46
C GLY A 420 -3.92 2.13 34.14
N GLU A 421 -4.93 1.72 33.37
CA GLU A 421 -4.72 1.16 32.03
C GLU A 421 -4.57 2.27 30.99
N VAL A 422 -3.66 2.03 30.04
CA VAL A 422 -3.48 2.90 28.88
C VAL A 422 -4.33 2.34 27.75
N GLU A 423 -5.29 3.13 27.28
CA GLU A 423 -6.21 2.71 26.23
C GLU A 423 -6.35 3.79 25.15
N ASN A 424 -6.61 3.35 23.92
CA ASN A 424 -6.96 4.20 22.81
C ASN A 424 -8.42 3.97 22.47
N TRP A 425 -9.20 5.04 22.43
CA TRP A 425 -10.61 5.04 22.07
C TRP A 425 -10.80 5.85 20.80
N LEU A 426 -11.34 5.19 19.78
CA LEU A 426 -11.68 5.80 18.50
C LEU A 426 -13.18 6.13 18.51
N PHE A 427 -13.47 7.38 18.18
CA PHE A 427 -14.80 7.92 18.01
C PHE A 427 -14.93 8.33 16.54
N GLU A 428 -15.86 7.71 15.82
CA GLU A 428 -16.11 7.95 14.40
C GLU A 428 -17.52 8.49 14.25
N VAL A 429 -17.73 9.37 13.28
CA VAL A 429 -19.03 10.00 13.07
C VAL A 429 -20.07 8.95 12.71
N GLY A 430 -21.13 8.83 13.52
CA GLY A 430 -22.22 7.88 13.31
C GLY A 430 -21.94 6.43 13.74
N GLU A 431 -20.77 6.13 14.30
CA GLU A 431 -20.45 4.79 14.81
C GLU A 431 -20.29 4.76 16.35
N PRO A 432 -20.60 3.61 17.00
CA PRO A 432 -20.35 3.47 18.43
C PRO A 432 -18.84 3.51 18.72
N PRO A 433 -18.41 4.02 19.89
CA PRO A 433 -17.01 4.13 20.27
C PRO A 433 -16.34 2.75 20.32
N ARG A 434 -15.14 2.64 19.74
CA ARG A 434 -14.38 1.37 19.71
C ARG A 434 -12.98 1.53 20.26
N ARG A 435 -12.49 0.45 20.85
CA ARG A 435 -11.11 0.37 21.31
C ARG A 435 -10.18 0.18 20.12
N SER A 436 -9.19 1.05 19.97
CA SER A 436 -8.13 0.96 18.96
C SER A 436 -6.85 0.38 19.56
N LEU A 437 -6.18 -0.52 18.83
CA LEU A 437 -5.01 -1.29 19.31
C LEU A 437 -3.74 -0.45 19.44
#